data_AF-A0A1M5Y3L5-F1
#
_entry.id   AF-A0A1M5Y3L5-F1
#
_cell.length_a   1.000
_cell.length_b   1.000
_cell.length_c   1.000
_cell.angle_alpha   90.00
_cell.angle_beta   90.00
_cell.angle_gamma   90.00
#
_symmetry.space_group_name_H-M   'P 1'
#
loop_
_entity.id
_entity.type
_entity.pdbx_description
1 polymer ?
#
loop_
_entity_poly.entity_id
_entity_poly.type
_entity_poly.pdbx_seq_one_letter_code
_entity_poly.pdbx_strand_id
1 'polypeptide(L)'
;MDYDILILGGGVIGCATAYELSKYNLNIALIEKEHDIANDIAFVDSALVYKDIFDKNDEMLDLQSMGNDLIKDIVDKFNIVYKENILDILNVDNSAIDSLNNKVLVLSPYDLALAYGEIAYDNRVSFRLEEEPINIDKINDGFRVTTNKGKFTCRKIINTTSAYYNYEKETMKQKVSKGFIKYLIMEKEYKAYLDKVVIRFLDEDILYLIPSTEGELIIGIKTNENISYDKLLDKLNSWGINFKKTDVKNMLEYNYYDEVMKIYNNIDENYIKIVGKNSTEATKAPAIAKKISSLIVEDLSCTKTAYFNDRRRENFIFRFLSNEKRNELIAMDKNFGKIICPCNLVTEAEIVDSIRRPLGARTVEAIMRRTGAGNGECKGSNCYTKIANILARETDKKMTTIVKNKKGSNIILNRIKEFDSI
;
A
#
# COMPACT_ATOMS: atom_id res chain seq x y z
N MET A 1 2.08 -27.97 14.73
CA MET A 1 1.53 -26.64 14.39
C MET A 1 1.38 -26.58 12.89
N ASP A 2 0.31 -25.99 12.38
CA ASP A 2 0.15 -25.76 10.94
C ASP A 2 1.08 -24.67 10.43
N TYR A 3 1.41 -23.69 11.28
CA TYR A 3 2.35 -22.60 11.00
C TYR A 3 3.26 -22.33 12.21
N ASP A 4 4.50 -21.95 11.98
CA ASP A 4 5.37 -21.41 13.03
C ASP A 4 4.90 -19.99 13.38
N ILE A 5 4.70 -19.16 12.34
CA ILE A 5 4.31 -17.77 12.49
C ILE A 5 3.01 -17.50 11.72
N LEU A 6 2.06 -16.86 12.40
CA LEU A 6 0.89 -16.26 11.78
C LEU A 6 0.98 -14.74 11.84
N ILE A 7 0.98 -14.08 10.69
CA ILE A 7 0.91 -12.64 10.55
C ILE A 7 -0.54 -12.25 10.29
N LEU A 8 -1.08 -11.33 11.08
CA LEU A 8 -2.43 -10.78 10.88
C LEU A 8 -2.33 -9.40 10.25
N GLY A 9 -2.85 -9.25 9.03
CA GLY A 9 -2.89 -8.01 8.26
C GLY A 9 -1.94 -8.02 7.05
N GLY A 10 -2.48 -7.74 5.87
CA GLY A 10 -1.76 -7.60 4.60
C GLY A 10 -1.37 -6.16 4.27
N GLY A 11 -1.22 -5.30 5.27
CA GLY A 11 -0.71 -3.92 5.10
C GLY A 11 0.80 -3.90 4.83
N VAL A 12 1.40 -2.70 4.79
CA VAL A 12 2.84 -2.54 4.49
C VAL A 12 3.73 -3.21 5.53
N ILE A 13 3.42 -3.08 6.83
CA ILE A 13 4.19 -3.72 7.90
C ILE A 13 4.04 -5.24 7.86
N GLY A 14 2.83 -5.75 7.65
CA GLY A 14 2.57 -7.19 7.58
C GLY A 14 3.31 -7.84 6.40
N CYS A 15 3.24 -7.22 5.21
CA CYS A 15 3.98 -7.68 4.04
C CYS A 15 5.50 -7.60 4.24
N ALA A 16 6.01 -6.49 4.79
CA ALA A 16 7.44 -6.35 5.09
C ALA A 16 7.92 -7.40 6.10
N THR A 17 7.12 -7.70 7.12
CA THR A 17 7.40 -8.73 8.13
C THR A 17 7.41 -10.13 7.51
N ALA A 18 6.45 -10.43 6.63
CA ALA A 18 6.41 -11.68 5.89
C ALA A 18 7.66 -11.87 5.03
N TYR A 19 8.07 -10.81 4.32
CA TYR A 19 9.30 -10.80 3.53
C TYR A 19 10.55 -11.03 4.38
N GLU A 20 10.72 -10.31 5.50
CA GLU A 20 11.89 -10.48 6.38
C GLU A 20 11.96 -11.88 6.99
N LEU A 21 10.84 -12.41 7.48
CA LEU A 21 10.78 -13.75 8.07
C LEU A 21 10.98 -14.86 7.03
N SER A 22 10.62 -14.64 5.76
CA SER A 22 10.80 -15.62 4.69
C SER A 22 12.27 -15.95 4.37
N LYS A 23 13.22 -15.19 4.94
CA LYS A 23 14.67 -15.47 4.90
C LYS A 23 15.09 -16.65 5.78
N TYR A 24 14.17 -17.18 6.59
CA TYR A 24 14.44 -18.24 7.56
C TYR A 24 13.59 -19.47 7.28
N ASN A 25 14.02 -20.63 7.80
CA ASN A 25 13.31 -21.89 7.66
C ASN A 25 12.09 -21.95 8.60
N LEU A 26 11.08 -21.13 8.29
CA LEU A 26 9.84 -20.97 9.03
C LEU A 26 8.65 -21.25 8.10
N ASN A 27 7.66 -21.97 8.62
CA ASN A 27 6.37 -22.09 7.95
C ASN A 27 5.48 -20.90 8.35
N ILE A 28 5.26 -19.97 7.43
CA ILE A 28 4.63 -18.67 7.70
C ILE A 28 3.31 -18.57 6.95
N ALA A 29 2.28 -18.08 7.64
CA ALA A 29 1.04 -17.63 7.00
C ALA A 29 0.78 -16.14 7.27
N LEU A 30 0.23 -15.45 6.27
CA LEU A 30 -0.33 -14.11 6.42
C LEU A 30 -1.84 -14.17 6.12
N ILE A 31 -2.64 -13.59 7.02
CA ILE A 31 -4.09 -13.44 6.83
C ILE A 31 -4.45 -12.00 6.49
N GLU A 32 -5.24 -11.83 5.44
CA GLU A 32 -5.80 -10.54 5.01
C GLU A 32 -7.31 -10.69 4.78
N LYS A 33 -8.09 -9.80 5.41
CA LYS A 33 -9.57 -9.83 5.39
C LYS A 33 -10.14 -9.39 4.05
N GLU A 34 -9.39 -8.59 3.29
CA GLU A 34 -9.79 -8.10 1.98
C GLU A 34 -9.36 -9.06 0.86
N HIS A 35 -9.78 -8.75 -0.36
CA HIS A 35 -9.52 -9.60 -1.53
C HIS A 35 -8.07 -9.50 -2.03
N ASP A 36 -7.31 -8.52 -1.56
CA ASP A 36 -5.94 -8.23 -1.97
C ASP A 36 -5.18 -7.60 -0.80
N ILE A 37 -3.86 -7.72 -0.83
CA ILE A 37 -2.97 -7.05 0.11
C ILE A 37 -2.90 -5.54 -0.18
N ALA A 38 -2.36 -4.77 0.76
CA ALA A 38 -2.20 -3.32 0.69
C ALA A 38 -3.50 -2.53 0.55
N ASN A 39 -4.69 -3.15 0.67
CA ASN A 39 -5.96 -2.53 0.31
C ASN A 39 -6.28 -1.24 1.10
N ASP A 40 -5.73 -1.09 2.31
CA ASP A 40 -5.92 0.08 3.19
C ASP A 40 -4.84 1.17 3.03
N ILE A 41 -3.93 1.00 2.07
CA ILE A 41 -2.89 1.98 1.70
C ILE A 41 -3.43 2.92 0.63
N ALA A 42 -3.11 4.21 0.78
CA ALA A 42 -3.56 5.27 -0.12
C ALA A 42 -3.06 5.04 -1.55
N PHE A 43 -3.89 5.44 -2.52
CA PHE A 43 -3.67 5.28 -3.96
C PHE A 43 -2.97 6.53 -4.53
N VAL A 44 -2.00 7.06 -3.81
CA VAL A 44 -1.21 8.23 -4.21
C VAL A 44 0.24 8.01 -3.85
N ASP A 45 1.12 8.55 -4.69
CA ASP A 45 2.52 8.66 -4.32
C ASP A 45 2.63 9.51 -3.06
N SER A 46 3.51 9.07 -2.17
CA SER A 46 3.80 9.77 -0.93
C SER A 46 5.29 10.04 -0.89
N ALA A 47 5.67 11.19 -0.32
CA ALA A 47 7.05 11.38 0.08
C ALA A 47 7.35 10.39 1.20
N LEU A 48 8.25 9.45 0.94
CA LEU A 48 8.87 8.57 1.92
C LEU A 48 10.29 9.09 2.19
N VAL A 49 10.86 8.69 3.31
CA VAL A 49 12.07 9.27 3.89
C VAL A 49 11.81 10.65 4.50
N TYR A 50 11.36 10.67 5.75
CA TYR A 50 11.24 11.88 6.55
C TYR A 50 12.39 11.93 7.55
N LYS A 51 12.95 13.11 7.79
CA LYS A 51 13.73 13.34 9.02
C LYS A 51 12.80 13.98 10.05
N ASP A 52 12.59 13.33 11.18
CA ASP A 52 12.22 13.88 12.50
C ASP A 52 11.09 14.94 12.62
N ILE A 53 10.23 15.12 11.62
CA ILE A 53 9.23 16.21 11.60
C ILE A 53 7.93 15.85 12.33
N PHE A 54 7.48 14.60 12.25
CA PHE A 54 6.14 14.19 12.71
C PHE A 54 6.14 13.37 13.99
N ASP A 55 7.23 12.66 14.28
CA ASP A 55 7.31 11.77 15.43
C ASP A 55 8.01 12.47 16.60
N LYS A 56 7.40 12.39 17.80
CA LYS A 56 7.94 12.96 19.05
C LYS A 56 8.43 11.90 20.03
N ASN A 57 8.55 10.66 19.56
CA ASN A 57 8.92 9.51 20.36
C ASN A 57 10.24 8.96 19.84
N ASP A 58 11.25 8.88 20.71
CA ASP A 58 12.62 8.51 20.34
C ASP A 58 12.70 7.13 19.66
N GLU A 59 11.98 6.12 20.17
CA GLU A 59 11.96 4.79 19.54
C GLU A 59 11.39 4.83 18.11
N MET A 60 10.35 5.64 17.89
CA MET A 60 9.79 5.82 16.55
C MET A 60 10.72 6.62 15.64
N LEU A 61 11.43 7.61 16.16
CA LEU A 61 12.45 8.34 15.41
C LEU A 61 13.59 7.41 14.97
N ASP A 62 14.05 6.53 15.84
CA ASP A 62 15.08 5.53 15.52
C ASP A 62 14.59 4.57 14.41
N LEU A 63 13.38 4.04 14.53
CA LEU A 63 12.79 3.17 13.50
C LEU A 63 12.61 3.90 12.17
N GLN A 64 12.30 5.19 12.20
CA GLN A 64 12.20 6.00 10.99
C GLN A 64 13.57 6.21 10.34
N SER A 65 14.58 6.56 11.13
CA SER A 65 15.95 6.72 10.67
C SER A 65 16.47 5.43 10.02
N MET A 66 16.33 4.30 10.71
CA MET A 66 16.66 2.97 10.16
C MET A 66 15.85 2.66 8.90
N GLY A 67 14.57 3.03 8.87
CA GLY A 67 13.70 2.83 7.72
C GLY A 67 14.17 3.62 6.50
N ASN A 68 14.61 4.86 6.70
CA ASN A 68 15.17 5.73 5.66
C ASN A 68 16.40 5.09 5.01
N ASP A 69 17.32 4.56 5.83
CA ASP A 69 18.54 3.90 5.34
C ASP A 69 18.21 2.64 4.53
N LEU A 70 17.23 1.86 4.96
CA LEU A 70 16.86 0.60 4.33
C LEU A 70 16.07 0.79 3.02
N ILE A 71 15.20 1.81 2.94
CA ILE A 71 14.30 1.98 1.80
C ILE A 71 15.06 2.17 0.50
N LYS A 72 16.19 2.87 0.51
CA LYS A 72 16.96 3.12 -0.72
C LYS A 72 17.40 1.82 -1.39
N ASP A 73 17.99 0.91 -0.62
CA ASP A 73 18.39 -0.40 -1.12
C ASP A 73 17.17 -1.25 -1.54
N ILE A 74 16.05 -1.12 -0.82
CA ILE A 74 14.82 -1.86 -1.10
C ILE A 74 14.19 -1.43 -2.42
N VAL A 75 14.08 -0.13 -2.70
CA VAL A 75 13.40 0.35 -3.91
C VAL A 75 14.16 -0.06 -5.17
N ASP A 76 15.49 0.00 -5.14
CA ASP A 76 16.34 -0.48 -6.23
C ASP A 76 16.21 -2.00 -6.38
N LYS A 77 16.31 -2.74 -5.28
CA LYS A 77 16.27 -4.21 -5.30
C LYS A 77 14.92 -4.77 -5.76
N PHE A 78 13.83 -4.10 -5.41
CA PHE A 78 12.48 -4.52 -5.76
C PHE A 78 11.98 -3.92 -7.09
N ASN A 79 12.82 -3.14 -7.77
CA ASN A 79 12.47 -2.44 -9.01
C ASN A 79 11.20 -1.59 -8.84
N ILE A 80 11.12 -0.86 -7.72
CA ILE A 80 10.03 0.08 -7.45
C ILE A 80 10.38 1.40 -8.12
N VAL A 81 9.43 2.00 -8.82
CA VAL A 81 9.63 3.34 -9.41
C VAL A 81 9.62 4.38 -8.29
N TYR A 82 10.66 5.21 -8.23
CA TYR A 82 10.78 6.31 -7.28
C TYR A 82 11.42 7.55 -7.92
N LYS A 83 11.32 8.69 -7.24
CA LYS A 83 12.08 9.91 -7.53
C LYS A 83 12.80 10.41 -6.30
N GLU A 84 14.05 10.84 -6.47
CA GLU A 84 14.76 11.62 -5.48
C GLU A 84 14.40 13.10 -5.64
N ASN A 85 13.91 13.72 -4.58
CA ASN A 85 13.52 15.13 -4.55
C ASN A 85 14.15 15.84 -3.36
N ILE A 86 14.23 17.17 -3.43
CA ILE A 86 14.61 17.99 -2.27
C ILE A 86 13.37 18.26 -1.44
N LEU A 87 13.45 18.09 -0.12
CA LEU A 87 12.39 18.48 0.80
C LEU A 87 12.57 19.92 1.28
N ASP A 88 11.50 20.69 1.16
CA ASP A 88 11.38 22.07 1.66
C ASP A 88 10.27 22.12 2.71
N ILE A 89 10.56 22.69 3.88
CA ILE A 89 9.63 22.73 5.02
C ILE A 89 9.45 24.18 5.41
N LEU A 90 8.22 24.66 5.31
CA LEU A 90 7.86 26.07 5.51
C LEU A 90 6.99 26.23 6.77
N ASN A 91 7.13 27.40 7.42
CA ASN A 91 6.37 27.81 8.60
C ASN A 91 6.56 26.89 9.83
N VAL A 92 7.80 26.57 10.17
CA VAL A 92 8.12 25.86 11.43
C VAL A 92 9.00 26.76 12.29
N ASP A 93 8.79 26.73 13.61
CA ASP A 93 9.61 27.50 14.55
C ASP A 93 11.09 27.12 14.41
N ASN A 94 11.89 28.11 14.01
CA ASN A 94 13.29 28.00 13.60
C ASN A 94 14.25 27.73 14.78
N SER A 95 14.36 26.47 15.20
CA SER A 95 15.54 26.00 15.96
C SER A 95 16.12 24.66 15.50
N ALA A 96 15.50 23.96 14.55
CA ALA A 96 15.94 22.64 14.07
C ALA A 96 16.08 22.49 12.54
N ILE A 97 15.75 23.52 11.75
CA ILE A 97 15.58 23.39 10.28
C ILE A 97 16.66 24.11 9.46
N ASP A 98 17.50 24.93 10.09
CA ASP A 98 18.63 25.52 9.37
C ASP A 98 19.69 24.44 9.08
N SER A 99 19.95 24.23 7.78
CA SER A 99 21.09 23.49 7.18
C SER A 99 20.98 22.00 6.83
N LEU A 100 19.87 21.50 6.28
CA LEU A 100 19.83 20.12 5.78
C LEU A 100 19.43 20.00 4.29
N ASN A 101 20.39 19.59 3.46
CA ASN A 101 20.18 19.01 2.12
C ASN A 101 19.39 17.69 2.23
N ASN A 102 18.10 17.75 2.58
CA ASN A 102 17.30 16.56 2.81
C ASN A 102 16.71 16.05 1.48
N LYS A 103 17.38 15.07 0.89
CA LYS A 103 16.81 14.26 -0.17
C LYS A 103 15.69 13.39 0.40
N VAL A 104 14.57 13.31 -0.30
CA VAL A 104 13.44 12.44 0.01
C VAL A 104 13.11 11.56 -1.19
N LEU A 105 12.51 10.40 -0.93
CA LEU A 105 12.13 9.44 -1.94
C LEU A 105 10.62 9.51 -2.15
N VAL A 106 10.18 10.04 -3.29
CA VAL A 106 8.76 9.96 -3.65
C VAL A 106 8.51 8.65 -4.36
N LEU A 107 7.62 7.83 -3.80
CA LEU A 107 7.18 6.57 -4.40
C LEU A 107 5.78 6.21 -3.95
N SER A 108 5.24 5.15 -4.55
CA SER A 108 3.94 4.58 -4.19
C SER A 108 4.07 3.64 -2.96
N PRO A 109 3.46 3.96 -1.81
CA PRO A 109 3.52 3.09 -0.64
C PRO A 109 2.78 1.76 -0.86
N TYR A 110 1.76 1.74 -1.72
CA TYR A 110 1.07 0.50 -2.05
C TYR A 110 1.96 -0.42 -2.88
N ASP A 111 2.78 0.12 -3.79
CA ASP A 111 3.67 -0.71 -4.62
C ASP A 111 4.82 -1.29 -3.79
N LEU A 112 5.29 -0.55 -2.78
CA LEU A 112 6.21 -1.07 -1.77
C LEU A 112 5.62 -2.27 -1.01
N ALA A 113 4.38 -2.17 -0.54
CA ALA A 113 3.70 -3.27 0.13
C ALA A 113 3.46 -4.48 -0.80
N LEU A 114 3.07 -4.23 -2.06
CA LEU A 114 2.91 -5.27 -3.07
C LEU A 114 4.23 -5.99 -3.34
N ALA A 115 5.34 -5.26 -3.48
CA ALA A 115 6.65 -5.85 -3.71
C ALA A 115 7.08 -6.76 -2.56
N TYR A 116 6.94 -6.32 -1.31
CA TYR A 116 7.20 -7.17 -0.14
C TYR A 116 6.35 -8.44 -0.18
N GLY A 117 5.05 -8.31 -0.40
CA GLY A 117 4.12 -9.44 -0.41
C GLY A 117 4.43 -10.44 -1.51
N GLU A 118 4.67 -9.97 -2.73
CA GLU A 118 4.97 -10.81 -3.91
C GLU A 118 6.25 -11.62 -3.68
N ILE A 119 7.30 -10.99 -3.15
CA ILE A 119 8.56 -11.67 -2.84
C ILE A 119 8.37 -12.66 -1.70
N ALA A 120 7.63 -12.30 -0.65
CA ALA A 120 7.31 -13.23 0.44
C ALA A 120 6.55 -14.46 -0.09
N TYR A 121 5.61 -14.28 -1.01
CA TYR A 121 4.87 -15.37 -1.64
C TYR A 121 5.78 -16.29 -2.47
N ASP A 122 6.68 -15.72 -3.26
CA ASP A 122 7.68 -16.49 -4.02
C ASP A 122 8.63 -17.27 -3.08
N ASN A 123 8.85 -16.76 -1.86
CA ASN A 123 9.55 -17.44 -0.77
C ASN A 123 8.64 -18.33 0.09
N ARG A 124 7.50 -18.78 -0.46
CA ARG A 124 6.59 -19.78 0.12
C ARG A 124 5.82 -19.35 1.36
N VAL A 125 5.72 -18.05 1.64
CA VAL A 125 4.77 -17.57 2.64
C VAL A 125 3.34 -17.83 2.14
N SER A 126 2.51 -18.44 2.98
CA SER A 126 1.12 -18.74 2.65
C SER A 126 0.22 -17.53 2.89
N PHE A 127 -0.26 -16.89 1.82
CA PHE A 127 -1.23 -15.80 1.92
C PHE A 127 -2.67 -16.31 1.88
N ARG A 128 -3.46 -15.88 2.85
CA ARG A 128 -4.85 -16.26 3.06
C ARG A 128 -5.74 -15.02 2.96
N LEU A 129 -6.20 -14.73 1.75
CA LEU A 129 -7.01 -13.56 1.42
C LEU A 129 -8.50 -13.81 1.69
N GLU A 130 -9.26 -12.74 1.87
CA GLU A 130 -10.68 -12.74 2.30
C GLU A 130 -10.92 -13.56 3.58
N GLU A 131 -9.88 -13.71 4.40
CA GLU A 131 -9.90 -14.50 5.62
C GLU A 131 -9.67 -13.57 6.82
N GLU A 132 -10.45 -13.74 7.88
CA GLU A 132 -10.29 -12.96 9.11
C GLU A 132 -10.41 -13.88 10.33
N PRO A 133 -9.57 -13.67 11.37
CA PRO A 133 -9.72 -14.40 12.63
C PRO A 133 -11.02 -14.01 13.34
N ILE A 134 -11.77 -15.02 13.75
CA ILE A 134 -12.98 -14.90 14.59
C ILE A 134 -12.61 -15.17 16.04
N ASN A 135 -11.77 -16.17 16.29
CA ASN A 135 -11.37 -16.57 17.63
C ASN A 135 -9.90 -17.04 17.66
N ILE A 136 -9.17 -16.65 18.69
CA ILE A 136 -7.78 -17.04 18.96
C ILE A 136 -7.73 -17.61 20.38
N ASP A 137 -7.57 -18.93 20.49
CA ASP A 137 -7.49 -19.62 21.78
C ASP A 137 -6.03 -19.98 22.08
N LYS A 138 -5.55 -19.64 23.28
CA LYS A 138 -4.24 -20.09 23.74
C LYS A 138 -4.25 -21.61 23.96
N ILE A 139 -3.22 -22.29 23.48
CA ILE A 139 -2.97 -23.72 23.72
C ILE A 139 -1.53 -23.89 24.25
N ASN A 140 -1.19 -25.10 24.71
CA ASN A 140 0.08 -25.37 25.41
C ASN A 140 1.34 -24.83 24.70
N ASP A 141 1.41 -24.91 23.36
CA ASP A 141 2.59 -24.50 22.58
C ASP A 141 2.29 -23.39 21.56
N GLY A 142 1.24 -22.59 21.77
CA GLY A 142 0.90 -21.51 20.83
C GLY A 142 -0.59 -21.19 20.81
N PHE A 143 -1.19 -21.18 19.63
CA PHE A 143 -2.57 -20.74 19.44
C PHE A 143 -3.34 -21.66 18.49
N ARG A 144 -4.63 -21.83 18.79
CA ARG A 144 -5.63 -22.29 17.83
C ARG A 144 -6.37 -21.08 17.29
N VAL A 145 -6.38 -20.92 15.98
CA VAL A 145 -7.04 -19.80 15.30
C VAL A 145 -8.23 -20.33 14.51
N THR A 146 -9.40 -19.80 14.82
CA THR A 146 -10.64 -20.02 14.06
C THR A 146 -10.92 -18.78 13.22
N THR A 147 -11.11 -18.97 11.93
CA THR A 147 -11.41 -17.92 10.96
C THR A 147 -12.78 -18.13 10.33
N ASN A 148 -13.21 -17.18 9.51
CA ASN A 148 -14.39 -17.32 8.64
C ASN A 148 -14.24 -18.39 7.54
N LYS A 149 -13.04 -18.95 7.32
CA LYS A 149 -12.78 -19.98 6.29
C LYS A 149 -12.33 -21.32 6.85
N GLY A 150 -11.93 -21.40 8.11
CA GLY A 150 -11.47 -22.67 8.69
C GLY A 150 -10.85 -22.53 10.06
N LYS A 151 -10.09 -23.55 10.45
CA LYS A 151 -9.35 -23.61 11.71
C LYS A 151 -7.96 -24.14 11.45
N PHE A 152 -6.97 -23.60 12.14
CA PHE A 152 -5.58 -24.05 12.10
C PHE A 152 -4.87 -23.64 13.39
N THR A 153 -3.62 -24.04 13.52
CA THR A 153 -2.78 -23.81 14.70
C THR A 153 -1.49 -23.10 14.32
N CYS A 154 -1.02 -22.21 15.19
CA CYS A 154 0.26 -21.54 14.99
C CYS A 154 1.04 -21.41 16.30
N ARG A 155 2.38 -21.36 16.21
CA ARG A 155 3.24 -21.21 17.39
C ARG A 155 3.23 -19.78 17.92
N LYS A 156 3.45 -18.79 17.05
CA LYS A 156 3.41 -17.37 17.39
C LYS A 156 2.50 -16.57 16.46
N ILE A 157 1.96 -15.48 16.99
CA ILE A 157 1.14 -14.52 16.24
C ILE A 157 1.82 -13.16 16.24
N ILE A 158 1.88 -12.53 15.07
CA ILE A 158 2.29 -11.14 14.87
C ILE A 158 1.07 -10.38 14.36
N ASN A 159 0.42 -9.63 15.24
CA ASN A 159 -0.74 -8.82 14.89
C ASN A 159 -0.31 -7.43 14.44
N THR A 160 -0.37 -7.18 13.13
CA THR A 160 -0.11 -5.86 12.53
C THR A 160 -1.40 -5.11 12.19
N THR A 161 -2.55 -5.62 12.64
CA THR A 161 -3.84 -4.95 12.47
C THR A 161 -4.18 -4.09 13.67
N SER A 162 -5.10 -3.15 13.49
CA SER A 162 -5.73 -2.47 14.61
C SER A 162 -6.87 -3.27 15.26
N ALA A 163 -7.14 -4.49 14.81
CA ALA A 163 -8.17 -5.32 15.40
C ALA A 163 -7.71 -5.85 16.76
N TYR A 164 -8.67 -6.01 17.65
CA TYR A 164 -8.49 -6.70 18.93
C TYR A 164 -9.19 -8.05 18.83
N TYR A 165 -8.51 -9.09 19.25
CA TYR A 165 -9.04 -10.44 19.28
C TYR A 165 -9.26 -10.88 20.72
N ASN A 166 -10.14 -11.85 20.92
CA ASN A 166 -10.56 -12.35 22.23
C ASN A 166 -9.40 -12.74 23.18
N TYR A 167 -8.22 -13.11 22.65
CA TYR A 167 -7.03 -13.40 23.44
C TYR A 167 -6.48 -12.18 24.18
N GLU A 168 -6.66 -10.99 23.61
CA GLU A 168 -6.14 -9.74 24.14
C GLU A 168 -7.04 -9.23 25.27
N LYS A 169 -6.46 -9.07 26.48
CA LYS A 169 -7.20 -8.71 27.70
C LYS A 169 -7.67 -7.25 27.75
N GLU A 170 -7.08 -6.37 26.92
CA GLU A 170 -7.42 -4.96 26.87
C GLU A 170 -7.91 -4.58 25.47
N THR A 171 -9.17 -4.18 25.35
CA THR A 171 -9.62 -3.37 24.21
C THR A 171 -9.01 -1.99 24.36
N MET A 172 -7.94 -1.67 23.62
CA MET A 172 -7.59 -0.26 23.46
C MET A 172 -8.67 0.41 22.59
N LYS A 173 -8.88 1.70 22.86
CA LYS A 173 -9.90 2.53 22.20
C LYS A 173 -9.82 2.37 20.67
N GLN A 174 -10.99 2.28 20.03
CA GLN A 174 -11.11 2.28 18.56
C GLN A 174 -10.32 3.46 17.97
N LYS A 175 -9.73 3.24 16.79
CA LYS A 175 -9.09 4.28 15.97
C LYS A 175 -10.00 5.50 15.84
N VAL A 176 -9.65 6.60 16.50
CA VAL A 176 -10.36 7.87 16.32
C VAL A 176 -9.63 8.63 15.22
N SER A 177 -10.28 8.78 14.07
CA SER A 177 -9.76 9.66 13.02
C SER A 177 -9.58 11.06 13.61
N LYS A 178 -8.40 11.67 13.40
CA LYS A 178 -8.17 13.06 13.80
C LYS A 178 -8.66 14.05 12.74
N GLY A 179 -8.95 13.57 11.52
CA GLY A 179 -9.47 14.39 10.43
C GLY A 179 -9.35 13.72 9.06
N PHE A 180 -9.21 14.55 8.02
CA PHE A 180 -9.20 14.14 6.63
C PHE A 180 -7.87 14.51 5.98
N ILE A 181 -7.37 13.64 5.12
CA ILE A 181 -6.35 13.99 4.14
C ILE A 181 -6.99 13.94 2.75
N LYS A 182 -7.00 15.08 2.08
CA LYS A 182 -7.57 15.25 0.74
C LYS A 182 -6.42 15.47 -0.24
N TYR A 183 -6.42 14.71 -1.32
CA TYR A 183 -5.44 14.82 -2.40
C TYR A 183 -6.09 15.34 -3.67
N LEU A 184 -5.47 16.34 -4.28
CA LEU A 184 -5.74 16.76 -5.65
C LEU A 184 -4.55 16.35 -6.52
N ILE A 185 -4.80 15.54 -7.54
CA ILE A 185 -3.79 15.18 -8.53
C ILE A 185 -3.98 16.12 -9.69
N MET A 186 -2.95 16.91 -9.97
CA MET A 186 -2.95 17.98 -10.95
C MET A 186 -2.38 17.51 -12.29
N GLU A 187 -2.83 18.14 -13.37
CA GLU A 187 -2.26 17.91 -14.71
C GLU A 187 -0.79 18.38 -14.80
N LYS A 188 -0.07 17.89 -15.83
CA LYS A 188 1.40 17.96 -15.97
C LYS A 188 2.00 19.37 -16.10
N GLU A 189 1.21 20.44 -16.07
CA GLU A 189 1.67 21.79 -16.40
C GLU A 189 2.45 22.50 -15.28
N TYR A 190 2.53 21.95 -14.07
CA TYR A 190 3.14 22.62 -12.90
C TYR A 190 4.64 22.34 -12.72
N LYS A 191 5.42 22.52 -13.80
CA LYS A 191 6.86 22.25 -13.83
C LYS A 191 7.67 22.93 -12.73
N ALA A 192 7.25 24.11 -12.28
CA ALA A 192 7.93 24.88 -11.23
C ALA A 192 8.01 24.15 -9.88
N TYR A 193 7.17 23.15 -9.64
CA TYR A 193 7.11 22.38 -8.39
C TYR A 193 7.61 20.94 -8.54
N LEU A 194 8.16 20.55 -9.70
CA LEU A 194 8.47 19.14 -9.97
C LEU A 194 9.76 18.63 -9.30
N ASP A 195 10.65 19.52 -8.88
CA ASP A 195 11.96 19.14 -8.34
C ASP A 195 11.98 19.12 -6.80
N LYS A 196 10.94 19.65 -6.13
CA LYS A 196 10.86 19.75 -4.67
C LYS A 196 9.58 19.16 -4.11
N VAL A 197 9.69 18.47 -2.98
CA VAL A 197 8.56 18.21 -2.08
C VAL A 197 8.45 19.39 -1.13
N VAL A 198 7.27 19.97 -0.99
CA VAL A 198 7.02 21.07 -0.04
C VAL A 198 6.04 20.62 1.04
N ILE A 199 6.38 20.84 2.30
CA ILE A 199 5.48 20.68 3.45
C ILE A 199 5.32 22.05 4.10
N ARG A 200 4.08 22.53 4.20
CA ARG A 200 3.77 23.82 4.81
C ARG A 200 2.77 23.64 5.94
N PHE A 201 3.16 24.09 7.13
CA PHE A 201 2.29 24.12 8.30
C PHE A 201 1.46 25.41 8.29
N LEU A 202 0.14 25.26 8.44
CA LEU A 202 -0.86 26.30 8.27
C LEU A 202 -1.86 26.21 9.42
N ASP A 203 -1.44 26.69 10.58
CA ASP A 203 -2.17 26.60 11.84
C ASP A 203 -2.55 25.14 12.19
N GLU A 204 -3.82 24.75 12.00
CA GLU A 204 -4.31 23.39 12.24
C GLU A 204 -4.14 22.44 11.05
N ASP A 205 -3.78 22.97 9.87
CA ASP A 205 -3.65 22.20 8.64
C ASP A 205 -2.20 21.99 8.23
N ILE A 206 -1.98 20.96 7.41
CA ILE A 206 -0.70 20.72 6.74
C ILE A 206 -0.94 20.55 5.26
N LEU A 207 -0.26 21.36 4.46
CA LEU A 207 -0.23 21.28 3.02
C LEU A 207 1.02 20.53 2.55
N TYR A 208 0.82 19.61 1.61
CA TYR A 208 1.85 18.85 0.93
C TYR A 208 1.78 19.16 -0.56
N LEU A 209 2.91 19.52 -1.16
CA LEU A 209 3.09 19.58 -2.62
C LEU A 209 4.12 18.51 -2.98
N ILE A 210 3.68 17.45 -3.65
CA ILE A 210 4.49 16.26 -3.91
C ILE A 210 4.52 16.01 -5.43
N PRO A 211 5.69 16.06 -6.08
CA PRO A 211 5.81 15.65 -7.47
C PRO A 211 5.74 14.12 -7.57
N SER A 212 4.76 13.60 -8.29
CA SER A 212 4.59 12.16 -8.47
C SER A 212 5.72 11.56 -9.30
N THR A 213 5.90 10.25 -9.18
CA THR A 213 6.81 9.44 -10.00
C THR A 213 6.50 9.56 -11.50
N GLU A 214 5.24 9.85 -11.86
CA GLU A 214 4.81 10.03 -13.26
C GLU A 214 4.88 11.49 -13.75
N GLY A 215 5.33 12.42 -12.90
CA GLY A 215 5.53 13.84 -13.28
C GLY A 215 4.31 14.73 -13.10
N GLU A 216 3.34 14.31 -12.31
CA GLU A 216 2.17 15.09 -11.91
C GLU A 216 2.43 15.80 -10.59
N LEU A 217 1.70 16.87 -10.30
CA LEU A 217 1.76 17.49 -8.96
C LEU A 217 0.61 16.94 -8.11
N ILE A 218 0.94 16.40 -6.94
CA ILE A 218 -0.02 15.98 -5.93
C ILE A 218 -0.09 17.06 -4.85
N ILE A 219 -1.28 17.59 -4.62
CA ILE A 219 -1.57 18.53 -3.53
C ILE A 219 -2.29 17.74 -2.44
N GLY A 220 -1.61 17.47 -1.34
CA GLY A 220 -2.21 16.87 -0.14
C GLY A 220 -2.56 17.94 0.88
N ILE A 221 -3.75 17.87 1.48
CA ILE A 221 -4.15 18.74 2.58
C ILE A 221 -4.65 17.86 3.72
N LYS A 222 -3.93 17.89 4.83
CA LYS A 222 -4.34 17.30 6.11
C LYS A 222 -5.09 18.37 6.90
N THR A 223 -6.33 18.08 7.25
CA THR A 223 -7.23 19.03 7.94
C THR A 223 -8.16 18.31 8.92
N ASN A 224 -8.55 18.98 10.00
CA ASN A 224 -9.50 18.45 10.99
C ASN A 224 -10.95 18.54 10.51
N GLU A 225 -11.20 19.37 9.48
CA GLU A 225 -12.53 19.67 8.99
C GLU A 225 -12.91 18.83 7.77
N ASN A 226 -14.16 18.34 7.73
CA ASN A 226 -14.70 17.75 6.50
C ASN A 226 -15.15 18.86 5.53
N ILE A 227 -14.20 19.44 4.80
CA ILE A 227 -14.46 20.51 3.82
C ILE A 227 -14.82 19.96 2.44
N SER A 228 -15.74 20.63 1.74
CA SER A 228 -16.05 20.33 0.34
C SER A 228 -14.89 20.73 -0.58
N TYR A 229 -14.86 20.19 -1.80
CA TYR A 229 -13.81 20.50 -2.77
C TYR A 229 -13.78 21.97 -3.19
N ASP A 230 -14.94 22.62 -3.33
CA ASP A 230 -14.95 24.04 -3.69
C ASP A 230 -14.34 24.90 -2.56
N LYS A 231 -14.65 24.58 -1.29
CA LYS A 231 -14.01 25.22 -0.13
C LYS A 231 -12.51 24.92 -0.03
N LEU A 232 -12.09 23.71 -0.43
CA LEU A 232 -10.68 23.33 -0.48
C LEU A 232 -9.91 24.20 -1.47
N LEU A 233 -10.49 24.45 -2.65
CA LEU A 233 -9.90 25.34 -3.66
C LEU A 233 -9.83 26.79 -3.17
N ASP A 234 -10.89 27.29 -2.51
CA ASP A 234 -10.87 28.63 -1.91
C ASP A 234 -9.79 28.77 -0.84
N LYS A 235 -9.59 27.72 -0.03
CA LYS A 235 -8.54 27.64 0.99
C LYS A 235 -7.14 27.60 0.38
N LEU A 236 -6.93 26.88 -0.72
CA LEU A 236 -5.67 26.91 -1.47
C LEU A 236 -5.39 28.30 -2.03
N ASN A 237 -6.39 28.96 -2.62
CA ASN A 237 -6.25 30.31 -3.16
C ASN A 237 -5.86 31.31 -2.07
N SER A 238 -6.45 31.22 -0.87
CA SER A 238 -6.10 32.10 0.25
C SER A 238 -4.66 31.90 0.76
N TRP A 239 -4.07 30.72 0.54
CA TRP A 239 -2.67 30.41 0.83
C TRP A 239 -1.69 30.81 -0.29
N GLY A 240 -2.19 31.46 -1.35
CA GLY A 240 -1.41 31.89 -2.51
C GLY A 240 -1.18 30.78 -3.55
N ILE A 241 -1.96 29.71 -3.49
CA ILE A 241 -1.84 28.53 -4.34
C ILE A 241 -3.03 28.52 -5.29
N ASN A 242 -2.87 29.22 -6.41
CA ASN A 242 -3.96 29.46 -7.36
C ASN A 242 -3.95 28.42 -8.48
N PHE A 243 -4.96 27.55 -8.47
CA PHE A 243 -5.17 26.54 -9.51
C PHE A 243 -6.56 26.63 -10.10
N LYS A 244 -6.71 26.28 -11.39
CA LYS A 244 -8.05 26.15 -11.97
C LYS A 244 -8.59 24.78 -11.66
N LYS A 245 -9.90 24.71 -11.40
CA LYS A 245 -10.61 23.45 -11.18
C LYS A 245 -10.47 22.48 -12.36
N THR A 246 -10.31 23.00 -13.57
CA THR A 246 -10.06 22.24 -14.81
C THR A 246 -8.75 21.46 -14.78
N ASP A 247 -7.79 21.89 -13.97
CA ASP A 247 -6.43 21.34 -13.95
C ASP A 247 -6.35 20.12 -12.99
N VAL A 248 -7.45 19.82 -12.29
CA VAL A 248 -7.55 18.69 -11.35
C VAL A 248 -7.91 17.41 -12.11
N LYS A 249 -6.89 16.58 -12.37
CA LYS A 249 -7.04 15.25 -12.98
C LYS A 249 -7.80 14.29 -12.06
N ASN A 250 -7.45 14.24 -10.77
CA ASN A 250 -8.10 13.34 -9.82
C ASN A 250 -8.20 13.92 -8.41
N MET A 251 -9.11 13.35 -7.61
CA MET A 251 -9.37 13.73 -6.23
C MET A 251 -9.54 12.49 -5.38
N LEU A 252 -8.84 12.42 -4.25
CA LEU A 252 -8.89 11.30 -3.32
C LEU A 252 -9.03 11.81 -1.90
N GLU A 253 -9.71 11.06 -1.06
CA GLU A 253 -9.95 11.41 0.33
C GLU A 253 -9.73 10.18 1.21
N TYR A 254 -8.99 10.37 2.29
CA TYR A 254 -8.74 9.36 3.30
C TYR A 254 -8.91 9.96 4.69
N ASN A 255 -9.28 9.12 5.67
CA ASN A 255 -9.14 9.48 7.07
C ASN A 255 -7.66 9.47 7.43
N TYR A 256 -7.18 10.49 8.15
CA TYR A 256 -5.84 10.44 8.71
C TYR A 256 -5.89 10.08 10.20
N TYR A 257 -4.91 9.28 10.57
CA TYR A 257 -4.64 8.90 11.95
C TYR A 257 -3.27 9.45 12.30
N ASP A 258 -3.12 9.87 13.54
CA ASP A 258 -1.88 10.42 14.07
C ASP A 258 -1.70 9.84 15.48
N GLU A 259 -1.59 8.52 15.48
CA GLU A 259 -1.42 7.70 16.66
C GLU A 259 0.07 7.37 16.83
N VAL A 260 0.54 7.37 18.07
CA VAL A 260 1.89 6.93 18.37
C VAL A 260 1.98 5.43 18.09
N MET A 261 2.84 5.05 17.14
CA MET A 261 3.12 3.65 16.89
C MET A 261 3.84 3.02 18.09
N LYS A 262 3.43 1.81 18.46
CA LYS A 262 4.04 1.03 19.55
C LYS A 262 4.11 -0.43 19.18
N ILE A 263 5.22 -1.06 19.55
CA ILE A 263 5.41 -2.50 19.44
C ILE A 263 5.28 -3.11 20.84
N TYR A 264 4.19 -3.82 21.07
CA TYR A 264 3.99 -4.64 22.27
C TYR A 264 4.64 -6.00 22.03
N ASN A 265 5.83 -6.16 22.59
CA ASN A 265 6.56 -7.40 22.52
C ASN A 265 6.19 -8.30 23.69
N ASN A 266 5.23 -9.20 23.49
CA ASN A 266 4.90 -10.25 24.46
C ASN A 266 5.43 -11.59 23.94
N ILE A 267 6.72 -11.65 23.62
CA ILE A 267 7.35 -12.85 23.04
C ILE A 267 7.18 -14.08 23.94
N ASP A 268 7.23 -13.91 25.26
CA ASP A 268 6.98 -14.95 26.26
C ASP A 268 5.55 -15.52 26.16
N GLU A 269 4.61 -14.70 25.70
CA GLU A 269 3.25 -15.12 25.42
C GLU A 269 3.06 -15.58 23.96
N ASN A 270 4.13 -15.71 23.18
CA ASN A 270 4.11 -16.01 21.75
C ASN A 270 3.32 -14.99 20.90
N TYR A 271 3.17 -13.75 21.38
CA TYR A 271 2.33 -12.75 20.74
C TYR A 271 3.06 -11.41 20.60
N ILE A 272 3.14 -10.88 19.38
CA ILE A 272 3.65 -9.53 19.12
C ILE A 272 2.52 -8.71 18.53
N LYS A 273 2.26 -7.53 19.10
CA LYS A 273 1.27 -6.60 18.56
C LYS A 273 1.90 -5.29 18.16
N ILE A 274 1.52 -4.78 17.01
CA ILE A 274 1.89 -3.46 16.55
C ILE A 274 0.62 -2.62 16.52
N VAL A 275 0.62 -1.50 17.22
CA VAL A 275 -0.49 -0.55 17.22
C VAL A 275 -0.03 0.81 16.72
N GLY A 276 -1.00 1.65 16.40
CA GLY A 276 -0.78 3.01 15.91
C GLY A 276 -0.73 3.06 14.39
N LYS A 277 -1.31 4.13 13.83
CA LYS A 277 -1.22 4.48 12.42
C LYS A 277 -0.85 5.96 12.33
N ASN A 278 0.21 6.27 11.58
CA ASN A 278 0.65 7.63 11.32
C ASN A 278 1.14 7.76 9.86
N SER A 279 1.50 8.98 9.45
CA SER A 279 1.91 9.29 8.07
C SER A 279 3.26 8.69 7.64
N THR A 280 4.05 8.16 8.58
CA THR A 280 5.41 7.66 8.36
C THR A 280 5.47 6.12 8.46
N GLU A 281 4.33 5.43 8.48
CA GLU A 281 4.18 3.97 8.57
C GLU A 281 4.99 3.23 7.49
N ALA A 282 4.85 3.62 6.23
CA ALA A 282 5.58 2.98 5.12
C ALA A 282 7.09 3.16 5.23
N THR A 283 7.55 4.30 5.77
CA THR A 283 8.96 4.57 6.04
C THR A 283 9.52 3.64 7.10
N LYS A 284 8.78 3.42 8.19
CA LYS A 284 9.22 2.57 9.32
C LYS A 284 9.08 1.07 9.06
N ALA A 285 8.21 0.66 8.13
CA ALA A 285 7.89 -0.74 7.87
C ALA A 285 9.11 -1.68 7.75
N PRO A 286 10.17 -1.38 6.96
CA PRO A 286 11.35 -2.24 6.89
C PRO A 286 12.10 -2.38 8.23
N ALA A 287 12.23 -1.29 8.99
CA ALA A 287 12.91 -1.31 10.29
C ALA A 287 12.11 -2.11 11.32
N ILE A 288 10.79 -1.93 11.35
CA ILE A 288 9.87 -2.70 12.20
C ILE A 288 9.95 -4.19 11.86
N ALA A 289 9.86 -4.53 10.57
CA ALA A 289 9.96 -5.92 10.10
C ALA A 289 11.29 -6.57 10.50
N LYS A 290 12.41 -5.85 10.35
CA LYS A 290 13.74 -6.33 10.75
C LYS A 290 13.84 -6.55 12.26
N LYS A 291 13.34 -5.61 13.07
CA LYS A 291 13.30 -5.73 14.54
C LYS A 291 12.49 -6.96 14.97
N ILE A 292 11.30 -7.14 14.41
CA ILE A 292 10.44 -8.30 14.70
C ILE A 292 11.12 -9.60 14.25
N SER A 293 11.71 -9.62 13.06
CA SER A 293 12.41 -10.79 12.57
C SER A 293 13.55 -11.20 13.49
N SER A 294 14.36 -10.26 13.99
CA SER A 294 15.44 -10.56 14.94
C SER A 294 14.91 -11.20 16.22
N LEU A 295 13.84 -10.64 16.81
CA LEU A 295 13.21 -11.19 18.02
C LEU A 295 12.73 -12.63 17.83
N ILE A 296 12.09 -12.92 16.68
CA ILE A 296 11.59 -14.26 16.36
C ILE A 296 12.74 -15.24 16.12
N VAL A 297 13.78 -14.82 15.40
CA VAL A 297 14.93 -15.66 15.08
C VAL A 297 15.73 -16.05 16.32
N GLU A 298 15.91 -15.10 17.25
CA GLU A 298 16.56 -15.35 18.54
C GLU A 298 15.74 -16.32 19.40
N ASP A 299 14.44 -16.08 19.55
CA ASP A 299 13.57 -16.91 20.38
C ASP A 299 13.41 -18.35 19.85
N LEU A 300 13.22 -18.49 18.53
CA LEU A 300 13.00 -19.80 17.90
C LEU A 300 14.30 -20.48 17.45
N SER A 301 15.45 -19.82 17.60
CA SER A 301 16.76 -20.31 17.11
C SER A 301 16.71 -20.69 15.62
N CYS A 302 16.10 -19.83 14.80
CA CYS A 302 15.87 -20.10 13.39
C CYS A 302 17.17 -20.13 12.58
N THR A 303 17.23 -21.01 11.58
CA THR A 303 18.29 -21.01 10.58
C THR A 303 17.81 -20.34 9.29
N LYS A 304 18.73 -19.76 8.52
CA LYS A 304 18.40 -19.20 7.20
C LYS A 304 17.97 -20.33 6.25
N THR A 305 17.04 -20.02 5.35
CA THR A 305 16.68 -20.95 4.26
C THR A 305 17.85 -21.12 3.29
N ALA A 306 17.96 -22.30 2.68
CA ALA A 306 18.93 -22.58 1.61
C ALA A 306 18.56 -21.88 0.29
N TYR A 307 17.29 -21.51 0.11
CA TYR A 307 16.79 -20.81 -1.06
C TYR A 307 16.00 -19.58 -0.63
N PHE A 308 16.41 -18.41 -1.11
CA PHE A 308 15.73 -17.13 -0.90
C PHE A 308 15.79 -16.30 -2.17
N ASN A 309 14.64 -15.97 -2.74
CA ASN A 309 14.52 -14.99 -3.79
C ASN A 309 14.42 -13.59 -3.16
N ASP A 310 15.42 -12.75 -3.40
CA ASP A 310 15.43 -11.38 -2.87
C ASP A 310 15.02 -10.31 -3.91
N ARG A 311 14.40 -10.73 -5.01
CA ARG A 311 14.02 -9.84 -6.11
C ARG A 311 12.56 -9.99 -6.47
N ARG A 312 11.92 -8.86 -6.77
CA ARG A 312 10.59 -8.83 -7.36
C ARG A 312 10.68 -9.32 -8.80
N ARG A 313 9.68 -10.09 -9.24
CA ARG A 313 9.53 -10.43 -10.65
C ARG A 313 9.44 -9.16 -11.50
N GLU A 314 10.19 -9.11 -12.59
CA GLU A 314 10.12 -8.01 -13.56
C GLU A 314 8.74 -7.95 -14.23
N ASN A 315 8.23 -6.74 -14.42
CA ASN A 315 7.01 -6.45 -15.16
C ASN A 315 7.30 -5.44 -16.27
N PHE A 316 6.65 -5.61 -17.41
CA PHE A 316 6.76 -4.70 -18.54
C PHE A 316 5.70 -3.62 -18.43
N ILE A 317 6.12 -2.36 -18.39
CA ILE A 317 5.21 -1.21 -18.39
C ILE A 317 5.17 -0.63 -19.80
N PHE A 318 4.13 -0.99 -20.57
CA PHE A 318 4.09 -0.77 -22.02
C PHE A 318 4.27 0.70 -22.40
N ARG A 319 3.71 1.62 -21.60
CA ARG A 319 3.82 3.06 -21.80
C ARG A 319 5.25 3.62 -21.73
N PHE A 320 6.17 2.93 -21.06
CA PHE A 320 7.57 3.36 -20.93
C PHE A 320 8.54 2.66 -21.90
N LEU A 321 8.05 1.71 -22.71
CA LEU A 321 8.88 0.98 -23.67
C LEU A 321 9.05 1.75 -24.99
N SER A 322 10.20 1.51 -25.66
CA SER A 322 10.43 1.95 -27.04
C SER A 322 9.48 1.24 -28.01
N ASN A 323 9.24 1.84 -29.18
CA ASN A 323 8.39 1.21 -30.20
C ASN A 323 8.95 -0.13 -30.69
N GLU A 324 10.27 -0.28 -30.76
CA GLU A 324 10.93 -1.56 -31.06
C GLU A 324 10.55 -2.62 -30.04
N LYS A 325 10.70 -2.31 -28.74
CA LYS A 325 10.37 -3.27 -27.67
C LYS A 325 8.88 -3.59 -27.60
N ARG A 326 8.03 -2.59 -27.88
CA ARG A 326 6.57 -2.82 -28.01
C ARG A 326 6.26 -3.80 -29.13
N ASN A 327 6.87 -3.64 -30.30
CA ASN A 327 6.65 -4.53 -31.44
C ASN A 327 7.12 -5.97 -31.14
N GLU A 328 8.25 -6.14 -30.44
CA GLU A 328 8.70 -7.46 -29.97
C GLU A 328 7.66 -8.12 -29.06
N LEU A 329 7.15 -7.39 -28.04
CA LEU A 329 6.14 -7.92 -27.13
C LEU A 329 4.83 -8.27 -27.85
N ILE A 330 4.39 -7.43 -28.80
CA ILE A 330 3.20 -7.68 -29.61
C ILE A 330 3.36 -8.93 -30.49
N ALA A 331 4.56 -9.17 -31.02
CA ALA A 331 4.85 -10.36 -31.81
C ALA A 331 4.81 -11.65 -30.96
N MET A 332 5.22 -11.57 -29.69
CA MET A 332 5.17 -12.69 -28.74
C MET A 332 3.76 -12.94 -28.20
N ASP A 333 3.04 -11.89 -27.83
CA ASP A 333 1.65 -11.94 -27.38
C ASP A 333 0.86 -10.75 -27.94
N LYS A 334 -0.10 -11.05 -28.82
CA LYS A 334 -0.96 -10.06 -29.47
C LYS A 334 -1.75 -9.20 -28.47
N ASN A 335 -1.95 -9.66 -27.23
CA ASN A 335 -2.63 -8.89 -26.18
C ASN A 335 -1.86 -7.64 -25.77
N PHE A 336 -0.53 -7.56 -25.98
CA PHE A 336 0.22 -6.31 -25.83
C PHE A 336 -0.19 -5.27 -26.88
N GLY A 337 -0.80 -5.66 -27.99
CA GLY A 337 -1.33 -4.74 -29.00
C GLY A 337 -2.73 -4.21 -28.67
N LYS A 338 -3.39 -4.78 -27.65
CA LYS A 338 -4.77 -4.45 -27.29
C LYS A 338 -4.81 -3.47 -26.13
N ILE A 339 -4.93 -2.18 -26.44
CA ILE A 339 -5.03 -1.12 -25.42
C ILE A 339 -6.39 -1.16 -24.74
N ILE A 340 -6.39 -1.38 -23.43
CA ILE A 340 -7.59 -1.37 -22.58
C ILE A 340 -7.81 0.01 -21.94
N CYS A 341 -6.74 0.67 -21.49
CA CYS A 341 -6.78 2.03 -20.97
C CYS A 341 -5.98 2.98 -21.88
N PRO A 342 -6.64 3.76 -22.74
CA PRO A 342 -5.94 4.70 -23.64
C PRO A 342 -5.18 5.81 -22.90
N CYS A 343 -5.75 6.33 -21.80
CA CYS A 343 -5.15 7.45 -21.05
C CYS A 343 -3.73 7.14 -20.55
N ASN A 344 -3.51 5.91 -20.09
CA ASN A 344 -2.23 5.47 -19.52
C ASN A 344 -1.53 4.41 -20.40
N LEU A 345 -2.02 4.20 -21.63
CA LEU A 345 -1.53 3.20 -22.58
C LEU A 345 -1.35 1.79 -21.97
N VAL A 346 -2.32 1.34 -21.17
CA VAL A 346 -2.29 0.02 -20.54
C VAL A 346 -2.94 -1.01 -21.46
N THR A 347 -2.21 -2.10 -21.69
CA THR A 347 -2.58 -3.22 -22.55
C THR A 347 -3.40 -4.28 -21.82
N GLU A 348 -4.07 -5.16 -22.56
CA GLU A 348 -4.73 -6.34 -21.97
C GLU A 348 -3.69 -7.30 -21.36
N ALA A 349 -2.52 -7.45 -21.99
CA ALA A 349 -1.44 -8.28 -21.47
C ALA A 349 -0.96 -7.83 -20.08
N GLU A 350 -0.78 -6.53 -19.86
CA GLU A 350 -0.41 -5.99 -18.53
C GLU A 350 -1.48 -6.30 -17.46
N ILE A 351 -2.76 -6.20 -17.83
CA ILE A 351 -3.87 -6.54 -16.92
C ILE A 351 -3.84 -8.03 -16.60
N VAL A 352 -3.71 -8.90 -17.60
CA VAL A 352 -3.64 -10.35 -17.42
C VAL A 352 -2.44 -10.75 -16.58
N ASP A 353 -1.25 -10.18 -16.84
CA ASP A 353 -0.05 -10.42 -16.04
C ASP A 353 -0.26 -10.02 -14.58
N SER A 354 -0.89 -8.86 -14.32
CA SER A 354 -1.19 -8.41 -12.96
C SER A 354 -2.10 -9.36 -12.17
N ILE A 355 -2.96 -10.14 -12.86
CA ILE A 355 -3.87 -11.12 -12.24
C ILE A 355 -3.16 -12.46 -12.01
N ARG A 356 -2.24 -12.83 -12.90
CA ARG A 356 -1.56 -14.13 -12.92
C ARG A 356 -0.24 -14.16 -12.14
N ARG A 357 0.35 -13.01 -11.83
CA ARG A 357 1.59 -12.93 -11.05
C ARG A 357 1.41 -13.38 -9.59
N PRO A 358 2.49 -13.59 -8.82
CA PRO A 358 2.43 -13.85 -7.38
C PRO A 358 1.48 -12.88 -6.68
N LEU A 359 0.62 -13.37 -5.78
CA LEU A 359 -0.44 -12.56 -5.16
C LEU A 359 -1.22 -11.69 -6.14
N GLY A 360 -1.50 -12.22 -7.34
CA GLY A 360 -2.10 -11.44 -8.42
C GLY A 360 -3.42 -10.78 -8.04
N ALA A 361 -3.77 -9.72 -8.78
CA ALA A 361 -4.93 -8.90 -8.50
C ALA A 361 -6.23 -9.72 -8.45
N ARG A 362 -7.11 -9.39 -7.49
CA ARG A 362 -8.42 -10.04 -7.28
C ARG A 362 -9.61 -9.09 -7.33
N THR A 363 -9.34 -7.79 -7.49
CA THR A 363 -10.34 -6.73 -7.59
C THR A 363 -9.98 -5.77 -8.71
N VAL A 364 -10.91 -4.91 -9.13
CA VAL A 364 -10.59 -3.91 -10.15
C VAL A 364 -9.55 -2.91 -9.63
N GLU A 365 -9.69 -2.40 -8.40
CA GLU A 365 -8.68 -1.50 -7.83
C GLU A 365 -7.32 -2.18 -7.67
N ALA A 366 -7.26 -3.48 -7.38
CA ALA A 366 -6.01 -4.23 -7.34
C ALA A 366 -5.29 -4.23 -8.71
N ILE A 367 -6.02 -4.32 -9.82
CA ILE A 367 -5.46 -4.17 -11.17
C ILE A 367 -5.02 -2.73 -11.41
N MET A 368 -5.82 -1.75 -10.99
CA MET A 368 -5.49 -0.34 -11.13
C MET A 368 -4.18 0.01 -10.38
N ARG A 369 -3.96 -0.55 -9.18
CA ARG A 369 -2.70 -0.39 -8.41
C ARG A 369 -1.50 -0.92 -9.18
N ARG A 370 -1.64 -2.11 -9.79
CA ARG A 370 -0.52 -2.80 -10.43
C ARG A 370 -0.17 -2.28 -11.83
N THR A 371 -1.14 -1.68 -12.53
CA THR A 371 -1.00 -1.33 -13.95
C THR A 371 -1.10 0.18 -14.21
N GLY A 372 -1.73 0.92 -13.31
CA GLY A 372 -2.12 2.31 -13.53
C GLY A 372 -3.39 2.47 -14.37
N ALA A 373 -4.03 1.39 -14.82
CA ALA A 373 -5.27 1.49 -15.58
C ALA A 373 -6.36 2.20 -14.77
N GLY A 374 -7.19 3.02 -15.42
CA GLY A 374 -8.26 3.78 -14.75
C GLY A 374 -7.82 5.03 -13.99
N ASN A 375 -6.51 5.32 -13.92
CA ASN A 375 -5.98 6.51 -13.24
C ASN A 375 -5.80 7.72 -14.16
N GLY A 376 -6.31 7.64 -15.39
CA GLY A 376 -6.36 8.78 -16.31
C GLY A 376 -7.44 9.80 -15.94
N GLU A 377 -7.52 10.89 -16.68
CA GLU A 377 -8.57 11.93 -16.52
C GLU A 377 -9.99 11.36 -16.57
N CYS A 378 -10.19 10.29 -17.35
CA CYS A 378 -11.50 9.62 -17.44
C CYS A 378 -11.91 8.87 -16.16
N LYS A 379 -11.01 8.74 -15.17
CA LYS A 379 -11.23 8.03 -13.89
C LYS A 379 -11.80 6.62 -14.08
N GLY A 380 -11.36 5.95 -15.13
CA GLY A 380 -11.79 4.60 -15.47
C GLY A 380 -13.08 4.50 -16.25
N SER A 381 -13.81 5.58 -16.54
CA SER A 381 -15.11 5.53 -17.24
C SER A 381 -15.10 4.68 -18.53
N ASN A 382 -13.98 4.65 -19.24
CA ASN A 382 -13.81 3.88 -20.48
C ASN A 382 -13.29 2.44 -20.29
N CYS A 383 -12.50 2.18 -19.25
CA CYS A 383 -11.78 0.90 -19.10
C CYS A 383 -12.30 0.04 -17.94
N TYR A 384 -13.07 0.61 -17.01
CA TYR A 384 -13.47 -0.06 -15.76
C TYR A 384 -14.22 -1.39 -16.00
N THR A 385 -15.25 -1.38 -16.85
CA THR A 385 -16.01 -2.59 -17.19
C THR A 385 -15.16 -3.59 -17.99
N LYS A 386 -14.23 -3.10 -18.84
CA LYS A 386 -13.30 -3.97 -19.59
C LYS A 386 -12.35 -4.70 -18.65
N ILE A 387 -11.78 -3.98 -17.68
CA ILE A 387 -10.92 -4.54 -16.62
C ILE A 387 -11.70 -5.58 -15.82
N ALA A 388 -12.91 -5.26 -15.39
CA ALA A 388 -13.76 -6.19 -14.65
C ALA A 388 -14.09 -7.47 -15.45
N ASN A 389 -14.34 -7.35 -16.77
CA ASN A 389 -14.56 -8.51 -17.64
C ASN A 389 -13.30 -9.38 -17.78
N ILE A 390 -12.12 -8.76 -17.94
CA ILE A 390 -10.84 -9.50 -17.99
C ILE A 390 -10.62 -10.21 -16.65
N LEU A 391 -10.83 -9.52 -15.52
CA LEU A 391 -10.70 -10.12 -14.20
C LEU A 391 -11.65 -11.30 -13.99
N ALA A 392 -12.92 -11.18 -14.40
CA ALA A 392 -13.89 -12.26 -14.36
C ALA A 392 -13.42 -13.48 -15.16
N ARG A 393 -12.95 -13.25 -16.40
CA ARG A 393 -12.42 -14.31 -17.27
C ARG A 393 -11.19 -14.99 -16.66
N GLU A 394 -10.20 -14.21 -16.23
CA GLU A 394 -8.92 -14.75 -15.73
C GLU A 394 -9.04 -15.43 -14.36
N THR A 395 -10.09 -15.13 -13.59
CA THR A 395 -10.34 -15.76 -12.28
C THR A 395 -11.44 -16.81 -12.30
N ASP A 396 -11.98 -17.13 -13.49
CA ASP A 396 -13.14 -18.02 -13.66
C ASP A 396 -14.33 -17.66 -12.75
N LYS A 397 -14.60 -16.35 -12.64
CA LYS A 397 -15.67 -15.78 -11.81
C LYS A 397 -16.76 -15.19 -12.68
N LYS A 398 -17.99 -15.20 -12.16
CA LYS A 398 -19.10 -14.48 -12.80
C LYS A 398 -18.85 -12.98 -12.66
N MET A 399 -19.20 -12.21 -13.69
CA MET A 399 -19.08 -10.75 -13.65
C MET A 399 -19.81 -10.12 -12.45
N THR A 400 -20.92 -10.71 -12.00
CA THR A 400 -21.68 -10.23 -10.83
C THR A 400 -20.97 -10.46 -9.49
N THR A 401 -19.95 -11.32 -9.43
CA THR A 401 -19.15 -11.53 -8.21
C THR A 401 -17.87 -10.69 -8.19
N ILE A 402 -17.56 -9.97 -9.28
CA ILE A 402 -16.43 -9.06 -9.32
C ILE A 402 -16.73 -7.82 -8.50
N VAL A 403 -15.80 -7.51 -7.60
CA VAL A 403 -15.87 -6.36 -6.70
C VAL A 403 -14.90 -5.27 -7.12
N LYS A 404 -15.24 -4.03 -6.79
CA LYS A 404 -14.39 -2.86 -6.95
C LYS A 404 -13.10 -3.02 -6.14
N ASN A 405 -13.22 -3.23 -4.83
CA ASN A 405 -12.08 -3.30 -3.93
C ASN A 405 -12.31 -4.09 -2.63
N LYS A 406 -13.54 -4.19 -2.15
CA LYS A 406 -13.89 -4.90 -0.91
C LYS A 406 -15.17 -5.72 -1.06
N LYS A 407 -15.42 -6.59 -0.08
CA LYS A 407 -16.67 -7.38 -0.02
C LYS A 407 -17.90 -6.46 -0.10
N GLY A 408 -18.87 -6.84 -0.94
CA GLY A 408 -20.10 -6.08 -1.16
C GLY A 408 -19.97 -4.88 -2.10
N SER A 409 -18.78 -4.61 -2.65
CA SER A 409 -18.58 -3.55 -3.65
C SER A 409 -18.73 -4.07 -5.09
N ASN A 410 -19.72 -4.93 -5.33
CA ASN A 410 -19.94 -5.57 -6.63
C ASN A 410 -20.12 -4.51 -7.73
N ILE A 411 -19.41 -4.68 -8.86
CA ILE A 411 -19.43 -3.71 -9.97
C ILE A 411 -20.74 -3.80 -10.75
N ILE A 412 -21.25 -5.02 -10.89
CA ILE A 412 -22.52 -5.32 -11.54
C ILE A 412 -23.34 -6.14 -10.56
N LEU A 413 -24.54 -5.67 -10.23
CA LEU A 413 -25.41 -6.36 -9.26
C LEU A 413 -26.14 -7.55 -9.87
N ASN A 414 -26.63 -7.40 -11.09
CA ASN A 414 -27.42 -8.42 -11.79
C ASN A 414 -27.13 -8.36 -13.29
N ARG A 415 -27.38 -9.47 -13.98
CA ARG A 415 -27.57 -9.43 -15.44
C ARG A 415 -28.87 -8.71 -15.74
N ILE A 416 -28.87 -7.84 -16.75
CA ILE A 416 -30.12 -7.38 -17.36
C ILE A 416 -30.81 -8.64 -17.90
N LYS A 417 -32.12 -8.78 -17.65
CA LYS A 417 -32.92 -9.89 -18.18
C LYS A 417 -32.63 -10.04 -19.68
N GLU A 418 -32.14 -11.20 -20.08
CA GLU A 418 -32.22 -11.62 -21.47
C GLU A 418 -33.72 -11.82 -21.73
N PHE A 419 -34.30 -10.95 -22.57
CA PHE A 419 -35.62 -11.23 -23.10
C PHE A 419 -35.43 -12.32 -24.13
N ASP A 420 -36.05 -13.48 -23.91
CA ASP A 420 -36.30 -14.40 -25.00
C ASP A 420 -37.04 -13.59 -26.07
N SER A 421 -36.40 -13.44 -27.24
CA SER A 421 -36.94 -12.68 -28.37
C SER A 421 -38.39 -13.09 -28.63
N ILE A 422 -39.28 -12.09 -28.76
CA ILE A 422 -40.69 -12.27 -29.12
C ILE A 422 -40.81 -12.98 -30.46
#